data_AF-A0A3C2DXC5-F1
#
_entry.id   AF-A0A3C2DXC5-F1
#
_cell.length_a   1.000
_cell.length_b   1.000
_cell.length_c   1.000
_cell.angle_alpha   90.00
_cell.angle_beta   90.00
_cell.angle_gamma   90.00
#
_symmetry.space_group_name_H-M   'P 1'
#
loop_
_entity.id
_entity.type
_entity.pdbx_description
1 polymer ?
#
loop_
_entity_poly.entity_id
_entity_poly.type
_entity_poly.pdbx_seq_one_letter_code
_entity_poly.pdbx_strand_id
1 'polypeptide(L)' 'MAKVTEEQVRDALSEVTAPGGNGNLAVLELVSGVVVRDGNVGFTIEVTSKQAQTFEPVRKAA' A
#
# COMPACT_ATOMS: atom_id res chain seq x y z
N MET A 1 -16.01 -0.19 19.19
CA MET A 1 -15.57 -0.26 17.78
C MET A 1 -14.06 -0.38 17.79
N ALA A 2 -13.49 -1.43 17.19
CA ALA A 2 -12.04 -1.57 17.11
C ALA A 2 -11.49 -0.42 16.26
N LYS A 3 -10.56 0.37 16.80
CA LYS A 3 -9.85 1.37 16.02
C LYS A 3 -8.87 0.62 15.11
N VAL A 4 -8.96 0.85 13.81
CA VAL A 4 -7.95 0.37 12.85
C VAL A 4 -6.57 0.86 13.30
N THR A 5 -5.58 -0.02 13.27
CA THR A 5 -4.18 0.30 13.59
C THR A 5 -3.33 0.37 12.33
N GLU A 6 -2.16 1.03 12.42
CA GLU A 6 -1.19 1.02 11.32
C GLU A 6 -0.75 -0.40 10.96
N GLU A 7 -0.53 -1.28 11.95
CA GLU A 7 -0.19 -2.69 11.71
C GLU A 7 -1.26 -3.41 10.91
N GLN A 8 -2.55 -3.25 11.26
CA GLN A 8 -3.64 -3.86 10.51
C GLN A 8 -3.70 -3.39 9.05
N VAL A 9 -3.38 -2.11 8.82
CA VAL A 9 -3.29 -1.56 7.45
C VAL A 9 -2.09 -2.16 6.71
N ARG A 10 -0.92 -2.25 7.36
CA ARG A 10 0.28 -2.87 6.76
C ARG A 10 0.06 -4.34 6.42
N ASP A 11 -0.59 -5.08 7.30
CA ASP A 11 -0.95 -6.48 7.08
C ASP A 11 -1.88 -6.61 5.87
N ALA A 12 -2.92 -5.78 5.77
CA ALA A 12 -3.81 -5.77 4.61
C ALA A 12 -3.08 -5.40 3.30
N LEU A 13 -2.17 -4.42 3.35
CA LEU A 13 -1.35 -4.03 2.19
C LEU A 13 -0.37 -5.14 1.78
N SER A 14 0.01 -6.03 2.69
CA SER A 14 0.83 -7.22 2.39
C SER A 14 0.08 -8.28 1.58
N GLU A 15 -1.25 -8.23 1.53
CA GLU A 15 -2.03 -9.14 0.67
C GLU A 15 -2.14 -8.61 -0.77
N VAL A 16 -1.84 -7.31 -0.99
CA VAL A 16 -1.89 -6.68 -2.31
C VAL A 16 -0.62 -7.00 -3.10
N THR A 17 -0.78 -7.80 -4.16
CA THR A 17 0.32 -8.19 -5.04
C THR A 17 0.79 -7.01 -5.89
N ALA A 18 2.09 -6.75 -5.91
CA ALA A 18 2.67 -5.72 -6.76
C ALA A 18 2.72 -6.17 -8.23
N PRO A 19 2.42 -5.28 -9.18
CA PRO A 19 2.59 -5.55 -10.61
C PRO A 19 4.04 -5.92 -10.94
N GLY A 20 4.23 -7.03 -11.66
CA GLY A 20 5.57 -7.57 -11.98
C GLY A 20 5.97 -8.80 -11.17
N GLY A 21 5.13 -9.28 -10.25
CA GLY A 21 5.09 -10.68 -9.82
C GLY A 21 6.05 -11.10 -8.70
N ASN A 22 6.96 -10.24 -8.24
CA ASN A 22 7.97 -10.62 -7.22
C ASN A 22 7.77 -9.91 -5.87
N GLY A 23 6.53 -9.81 -5.38
CA GLY A 23 6.26 -9.34 -4.01
C GLY A 23 4.90 -8.69 -3.82
N ASN A 24 4.59 -8.35 -2.57
CA ASN A 24 3.45 -7.52 -2.20
C ASN A 24 3.90 -6.08 -1.88
N LEU A 25 2.96 -5.15 -1.71
CA LEU A 25 3.29 -3.73 -1.49
C LEU A 25 4.12 -3.48 -0.23
N ALA A 26 3.88 -4.24 0.84
CA ALA A 26 4.60 -4.12 2.11
C ALA A 26 6.03 -4.69 2.06
N VAL A 27 6.21 -5.85 1.41
CA VAL A 27 7.48 -6.59 1.26
C VAL A 27 8.45 -5.84 0.37
N LEU A 28 7.95 -5.09 -0.61
CA LEU A 28 8.78 -4.28 -1.49
C LEU A 28 9.19 -2.93 -0.91
N GLU A 29 8.88 -2.67 0.37
CA GLU A 29 9.11 -1.38 1.05
C GLU A 29 8.54 -0.17 0.27
N LEU A 30 7.56 -0.40 -0.61
CA LEU A 30 6.95 0.66 -1.42
C LEU A 30 6.09 1.59 -0.57
N VAL A 31 5.63 1.12 0.59
CA VAL A 31 4.79 1.90 1.50
C VAL A 31 5.69 2.70 2.44
N SER A 32 5.85 3.99 2.15
CA SER A 32 6.73 4.89 2.92
C SER A 32 6.03 5.59 4.09
N GLY A 33 4.69 5.51 4.18
CA GLY A 33 3.94 6.05 5.31
C GLY A 33 2.51 5.54 5.37
N VAL A 34 2.01 5.35 6.59
CA VAL A 34 0.62 4.98 6.89
C VAL A 34 0.12 5.89 8.02
N VAL A 35 -1.06 6.47 7.83
CA VAL A 35 -1.73 7.35 8.80
C VAL A 35 -3.14 6.83 9.01
N VAL A 36 -3.52 6.63 10.27
CA VAL A 36 -4.91 6.32 10.64
C VAL A 36 -5.45 7.46 11.48
N ARG A 37 -6.52 8.11 10.99
CA ARG A 37 -7.16 9.24 11.67
C ARG A 37 -8.67 9.13 11.61
N ASP A 38 -9.30 9.01 12.76
CA ASP A 38 -10.77 8.94 12.90
C ASP A 38 -11.42 7.86 12.02
N GLY A 39 -10.72 6.73 11.84
CA GLY A 39 -11.16 5.63 10.98
C GLY A 39 -10.82 5.80 9.49
N ASN A 40 -10.25 6.94 9.08
CA ASN A 40 -9.70 7.13 7.75
C ASN A 40 -8.28 6.61 7.69
N VAL A 41 -7.94 5.95 6.59
CA VAL A 41 -6.60 5.42 6.33
C VAL A 41 -6.02 6.18 5.14
N GLY A 42 -4.83 6.74 5.32
CA GLY A 42 -4.03 7.31 4.24
C GLY A 42 -2.66 6.64 4.21
N PHE A 43 -2.16 6.32 3.03
CA PHE A 43 -0.81 5.77 2.87
C PHE A 43 -0.19 6.24 1.55
N THR A 44 1.13 6.20 1.47
CA THR A 44 1.89 6.58 0.28
C THR A 44 2.56 5.34 -0.30
N ILE A 45 2.43 5.14 -1.61
CA ILE A 45 3.21 4.16 -2.37
C ILE A 45 4.22 4.90 -3.23
N GLU A 46 5.51 4.65 -3.00
CA GLU A 46 6.60 5.18 -3.80
C GLU A 46 7.02 4.16 -4.85
N VAL A 47 7.07 4.59 -6.11
CA VAL A 47 7.51 3.76 -7.23
C VAL A 47 8.50 4.55 -8.09
N THR A 48 9.40 3.85 -8.77
CA THR A 48 10.28 4.51 -9.72
C THR A 48 9.49 5.02 -10.92
N SER A 49 10.02 6.02 -11.64
CA SER A 49 9.40 6.56 -12.85
C SER A 49 9.13 5.48 -13.93
N LYS A 50 9.98 4.45 -13.99
CA LYS A 50 9.81 3.30 -14.89
C LYS A 50 8.62 2.41 -14.51
N GLN A 51 8.25 2.38 -13.23
CA GLN A 51 7.17 1.55 -12.69
C GLN A 51 5.82 2.28 -12.69
N ALA A 52 5.79 3.61 -12.87
CA ALA A 52 4.58 4.43 -12.75
C ALA A 52 3.39 3.91 -13.58
N GLN A 53 3.58 3.59 -14.86
CA GLN A 53 2.49 3.07 -15.70
C GLN A 53 2.01 1.69 -15.25
N THR A 54 2.93 0.82 -14.83
CA THR A 54 2.63 -0.54 -14.37
C THR A 54 1.87 -0.54 -13.03
N PHE A 55 2.13 0.45 -12.18
CA PHE A 55 1.53 0.59 -10.85
C PHE A 55 0.25 1.43 -10.81
N GLU A 56 -0.12 2.12 -11.90
CA GLU A 56 -1.38 2.87 -11.98
C GLU A 56 -2.64 2.03 -11.66
N PRO A 57 -2.75 0.73 -12.05
CA PRO A 57 -3.87 -0.10 -11.63
C PRO A 57 -3.97 -0.27 -10.10
N VAL A 58 -2.86 -0.32 -9.39
CA VAL A 58 -2.83 -0.41 -7.92
C VAL A 58 -3.44 0.85 -7.31
N ARG A 59 -3.04 2.03 -7.81
CA ARG A 59 -3.59 3.32 -7.37
C ARG A 59 -5.10 3.44 -7.59
N LYS A 60 -5.65 2.78 -8.62
CA LYS A 60 -7.09 2.76 -8.89
C LYS A 60 -7.87 1.76 -8.05
N ALA A 61 -7.20 0.72 -7.53
CA ALA A 61 -7.81 -0.33 -6.73
C ALA A 61 -7.87 0.00 -5.24
N ALA A 62 -6.99 0.89 -4.77
CA ALA A 62 -7.02 1.49 -3.44
C ALA A 62 -8.05 2.63 -3.36
#